data_AF-A0A9E6CNG9-F1
#
_entry.id   AF-A0A9E6CNG9-F1
#
_cell.length_a   1.000
_cell.length_b   1.000
_cell.length_c   1.000
_cell.angle_alpha   90.00
_cell.angle_beta   90.00
_cell.angle_gamma   90.00
#
_symmetry.space_group_name_H-M   'P 1'
#
loop_
_entity.id
_entity.type
_entity.pdbx_description
1 polymer ?
#
loop_
_entity_poly.entity_id
_entity_poly.type
_entity_poly.pdbx_seq_one_letter_code
_entity_poly.pdbx_strand_id
1 'polypeptide(L)'
;MKKETSCINSKVVLAYVKEHNGGDCAELLANLDPEIDALQDPESFLTDPHNWISCTVASKLYERAGRILNDEMAAYKIGQYAVEKADL
;
A
#
# COMPACT_ATOMS: atom_id res chain seq x y z
N MET A 1 -14.49 4.65 -7.22
CA MET A 1 -14.14 3.96 -5.95
C MET A 1 -14.89 4.57 -4.76
N LYS A 2 -15.44 3.74 -3.84
CA LYS A 2 -16.00 4.20 -2.54
C LYS A 2 -14.86 4.48 -1.55
N LYS A 3 -14.89 5.61 -0.84
CA LYS A 3 -13.83 6.03 0.09
C LYS A 3 -14.14 5.50 1.49
N GLU A 4 -13.32 4.60 2.01
CA GLU A 4 -13.63 3.81 3.22
C GLU A 4 -12.47 3.76 4.22
N THR A 5 -11.22 3.75 3.73
CA THR A 5 -10.03 3.69 4.57
C THR A 5 -9.02 4.76 4.17
N SER A 6 -8.35 5.35 5.16
CA SER A 6 -7.29 6.33 4.94
C SER A 6 -6.06 5.67 4.30
N CYS A 7 -5.41 6.43 3.42
CA CYS A 7 -4.12 6.08 2.81
C CYS A 7 -2.98 5.92 3.83
N ILE A 8 -3.19 6.20 5.12
CA ILE A 8 -2.25 5.80 6.18
C ILE A 8 -1.94 4.29 6.11
N ASN A 9 -2.92 3.47 5.73
CA ASN A 9 -2.73 2.03 5.56
C ASN A 9 -1.87 1.71 4.33
N SER A 10 -2.14 2.35 3.19
CA SER A 10 -1.34 2.13 1.98
C SER A 10 0.09 2.67 2.12
N LYS A 11 0.28 3.80 2.81
CA LYS A 11 1.60 4.38 3.13
C LYS A 11 2.52 3.33 3.78
N VAL A 12 2.02 2.60 4.78
CA VAL A 12 2.82 1.58 5.48
C VAL A 12 3.12 0.40 4.56
N VAL A 13 2.14 -0.08 3.79
CA VAL A 13 2.36 -1.19 2.84
C VAL A 13 3.44 -0.81 1.81
N LEU A 14 3.36 0.39 1.23
CA LEU A 14 4.34 0.90 0.28
C LEU A 14 5.73 1.01 0.93
N ALA A 15 5.83 1.61 2.11
CA ALA A 15 7.09 1.75 2.82
C ALA A 15 7.73 0.38 3.11
N TYR A 16 6.93 -0.59 3.58
CA TYR A 16 7.39 -1.94 3.86
C TYR A 16 7.91 -2.64 2.59
N VAL A 17 7.13 -2.61 1.51
CA VAL A 17 7.54 -3.23 0.23
C VAL A 17 8.79 -2.56 -0.33
N LYS A 18 8.88 -1.22 -0.32
CA LYS A 18 10.09 -0.52 -0.77
C LYS A 18 11.34 -0.97 -0.03
N GLU A 19 11.25 -1.11 1.29
CA GLU A 19 12.38 -1.53 2.11
C GLU A 19 12.81 -2.98 1.84
N HIS A 20 11.87 -3.87 1.51
CA HIS A 20 12.12 -5.30 1.37
C HIS A 20 12.18 -5.79 -0.09
N ASN A 21 11.88 -4.93 -1.07
CA ASN A 21 11.86 -5.23 -2.50
C ASN A 21 12.80 -4.32 -3.31
N GLY A 22 13.91 -3.88 -2.71
CA GLY A 22 14.93 -3.07 -3.40
C GLY A 22 14.42 -1.71 -3.91
N GLY A 23 13.37 -1.17 -3.29
CA GLY A 23 12.71 0.08 -3.69
C GLY A 23 11.66 -0.07 -4.78
N ASP A 24 11.46 -1.25 -5.38
CA ASP A 24 10.50 -1.44 -6.47
C ASP A 24 9.07 -1.63 -5.95
N CYS A 25 8.14 -0.83 -6.49
CA CYS A 25 6.71 -0.87 -6.20
C CYS A 25 5.85 -0.91 -7.47
N ALA A 26 6.43 -1.13 -8.65
CA ALA A 26 5.69 -1.10 -9.91
C ALA A 26 4.54 -2.12 -9.92
N GLU A 27 4.80 -3.37 -9.52
CA GLU A 27 3.77 -4.42 -9.44
C GLU A 27 2.72 -4.09 -8.37
N LEU A 28 3.15 -3.52 -7.24
CA LEU A 28 2.25 -3.13 -6.15
C LEU A 28 1.21 -2.11 -6.64
N LEU A 29 1.64 -1.15 -7.45
CA LEU A 29 0.84 0.00 -7.91
C LEU A 29 0.05 -0.25 -9.21
N ALA A 30 0.34 -1.32 -9.95
CA ALA A 30 -0.26 -1.53 -11.28
C ALA A 30 -1.75 -1.91 -11.21
N ASN A 31 -2.63 -1.25 -11.98
CA ASN A 31 -4.04 -1.64 -12.16
C ASN A 31 -4.80 -1.81 -10.82
N LEU A 32 -4.73 -0.79 -9.95
CA LEU A 32 -5.37 -0.85 -8.62
C LEU A 32 -6.87 -0.55 -8.70
N ASP A 33 -7.19 0.59 -9.31
CA ASP A 33 -8.53 1.12 -9.53
C ASP A 33 -8.44 2.21 -10.61
N PRO A 34 -9.42 2.34 -11.53
CA PRO A 34 -9.37 3.35 -12.59
C PRO A 34 -9.15 4.79 -12.11
N GLU A 35 -9.64 5.17 -10.91
CA GLU A 35 -9.39 6.49 -10.36
C GLU A 35 -7.92 6.70 -9.98
N ILE A 36 -7.25 5.65 -9.49
CA ILE A 36 -5.85 5.69 -9.07
C ILE A 36 -4.95 5.59 -10.30
N ASP A 37 -5.28 4.71 -11.23
CA ASP A 37 -4.50 4.46 -12.45
C ASP A 37 -4.48 5.67 -13.40
N ALA A 38 -5.47 6.58 -13.28
CA ALA A 38 -5.53 7.83 -14.02
C ALA A 38 -4.71 8.98 -13.41
N LEU A 39 -4.15 8.80 -12.20
CA LEU A 39 -3.35 9.83 -11.54
C LEU A 39 -1.97 9.95 -12.20
N GLN A 40 -1.46 11.18 -12.27
CA GLN A 40 -0.09 11.44 -12.72
C GLN A 40 0.93 10.83 -11.75
N ASP A 41 0.62 10.85 -10.45
CA ASP A 41 1.45 10.28 -9.41
C ASP A 41 0.58 9.47 -8.41
N PRO A 42 0.30 8.20 -8.73
CA PRO A 42 -0.47 7.31 -7.85
C PRO A 42 0.21 7.08 -6.50
N GLU A 43 1.54 7.11 -6.47
CA GLU A 43 2.29 6.82 -5.26
C GLU A 43 2.09 7.94 -4.22
N SER A 44 2.28 9.20 -4.61
CA SER A 44 2.05 10.35 -3.73
C SER A 44 0.63 10.36 -3.17
N PHE A 45 -0.37 10.03 -3.99
CA PHE A 45 -1.76 9.92 -3.54
C PHE A 45 -1.94 8.83 -2.47
N LEU A 46 -1.32 7.66 -2.66
CA LEU A 46 -1.42 6.51 -1.77
C LEU A 46 -0.59 6.65 -0.49
N THR A 47 0.29 7.63 -0.39
CA THR A 47 1.09 7.90 0.82
C THR A 47 0.59 9.07 1.66
N ASP A 48 -0.30 9.91 1.12
CA ASP A 48 -0.86 11.05 1.86
C ASP A 48 -2.02 10.61 2.78
N PRO A 49 -1.91 10.76 4.11
CA PRO A 49 -2.93 10.29 5.06
C PRO A 49 -4.29 10.99 4.93
N HIS A 50 -4.37 12.15 4.26
CA HIS A 50 -5.63 12.86 4.00
C HIS A 50 -6.42 12.25 2.84
N ASN A 51 -5.78 11.40 2.02
CA ASN A 51 -6.45 10.67 0.96
C ASN A 51 -7.11 9.40 1.48
N TRP A 52 -8.15 8.98 0.75
CA TRP A 52 -8.95 7.82 1.09
C TRP A 52 -9.09 6.90 -0.11
N ILE A 53 -9.13 5.60 0.17
CA ILE A 53 -9.31 4.52 -0.80
C ILE A 53 -10.41 3.57 -0.33
N SER A 54 -10.84 2.67 -1.23
CA SER A 54 -11.75 1.59 -0.85
C SER A 54 -11.02 0.50 -0.06
N CYS A 55 -11.77 -0.27 0.71
CA CYS A 55 -11.24 -1.48 1.32
C CYS A 55 -10.71 -2.46 0.27
N THR A 56 -11.32 -2.53 -0.92
CA THR A 56 -10.84 -3.38 -2.03
C THR A 56 -9.44 -3.01 -2.49
N VAL A 57 -9.13 -1.71 -2.66
CA VAL A 57 -7.77 -1.28 -3.03
C VAL A 57 -6.78 -1.61 -1.91
N ALA A 58 -7.14 -1.32 -0.66
CA ALA A 58 -6.28 -1.66 0.47
C ALA A 58 -5.98 -3.16 0.55
N SER A 59 -7.00 -4.02 0.43
CA SER A 59 -6.83 -5.48 0.42
C SER A 59 -5.95 -5.96 -0.73
N LYS A 60 -6.09 -5.41 -1.94
CA LYS A 60 -5.22 -5.72 -3.07
C LYS A 60 -3.75 -5.38 -2.78
N LEU A 61 -3.48 -4.25 -2.14
CA LEU A 61 -2.11 -3.86 -1.77
C LEU A 61 -1.48 -4.87 -0.80
N TYR A 62 -2.20 -5.27 0.25
CA TYR A 62 -1.73 -6.29 1.18
C TYR A 62 -1.50 -7.66 0.52
N GLU A 63 -2.43 -8.09 -0.34
CA GLU A 63 -2.31 -9.35 -1.08
C GLU A 63 -1.09 -9.34 -2.00
N ARG A 64 -0.86 -8.25 -2.74
CA ARG A 64 0.29 -8.11 -3.62
C ARG A 64 1.60 -8.02 -2.86
N ALA A 65 1.64 -7.32 -1.73
CA ALA A 65 2.82 -7.28 -0.87
C ALA A 65 3.25 -8.70 -0.46
N GLY A 66 2.28 -9.57 -0.08
CA GLY A 66 2.56 -10.97 0.20
C GLY A 66 3.10 -11.76 -0.99
N ARG A 67 2.59 -11.51 -2.20
CA ARG A 67 3.07 -12.18 -3.43
C ARG A 67 4.46 -11.70 -3.84
N ILE A 68 4.69 -10.39 -3.89
CA ILE A 68 5.96 -9.77 -4.28
C ILE A 68 7.09 -10.23 -3.35
N LEU A 69 6.82 -10.26 -2.05
CA LEU A 69 7.80 -10.66 -1.04
C LEU A 69 7.84 -12.18 -0.80
N ASN A 70 6.98 -12.95 -1.48
CA ASN A 70 6.79 -14.39 -1.28
C ASN A 70 6.62 -14.74 0.22
N ASP A 71 5.75 -13.99 0.91
CA ASP A 71 5.56 -14.03 2.36
C ASP A 71 4.08 -14.00 2.73
N GLU A 72 3.55 -15.16 3.13
CA GLU A 72 2.15 -15.29 3.56
C GLU A 72 1.84 -14.48 4.84
N MET A 73 2.86 -14.14 5.63
CA MET A 73 2.74 -13.35 6.85
C MET A 73 2.96 -11.85 6.60
N ALA A 74 3.08 -11.40 5.35
CA ALA A 74 3.38 -10.00 5.02
C ALA A 74 2.40 -9.03 5.69
N ALA A 75 1.10 -9.29 5.67
CA ALA A 75 0.11 -8.40 6.29
C ALA A 75 0.32 -8.21 7.80
N TYR A 76 0.66 -9.29 8.51
CA TYR A 76 1.00 -9.23 9.94
C TYR A 76 2.28 -8.42 10.17
N LYS A 77 3.34 -8.69 9.39
CA LYS A 77 4.63 -7.99 9.51
C LYS A 77 4.54 -6.52 9.12
N ILE A 78 3.69 -6.16 8.16
CA ILE A 78 3.39 -4.76 7.82
C ILE A 78 2.72 -4.05 9.01
N GLY A 79 1.77 -4.71 9.67
CA GLY A 79 1.15 -4.18 10.89
C GLY A 79 2.16 -4.00 12.03
N GLN A 80 3.04 -4.98 12.24
CA GLN A 80 4.15 -4.87 13.21
C GLN A 80 5.08 -3.71 12.85
N TYR A 81 5.50 -3.61 11.60
CA TYR A 81 6.35 -2.55 11.06
C TYR A 81 5.75 -1.15 11.29
N ALA A 82 4.44 -1.00 11.10
CA ALA A 82 3.70 0.24 11.38
C ALA A 82 3.85 0.71 12.83
N VAL A 83 3.81 -0.22 13.78
CA VAL A 83 3.94 0.08 15.22
C VAL A 83 5.38 0.34 15.61
N GLU A 84 6.32 -0.42 15.06
CA GLU A 84 7.76 -0.30 15.37
C GLU A 84 8.36 0.99 14.81
N LYS A 85 7.92 1.41 13.62
CA LYS A 85 8.40 2.62 12.94
C LYS A 85 7.39 3.75 13.02
N ALA A 86 6.74 3.93 14.17
CA ALA A 86 5.65 4.88 14.41
C ALA A 86 6.01 6.35 14.07
N ASP A 87 6.09 6.65 12.77
CA ASP A 87 5.95 7.93 12.08
C ASP A 87 4.70 7.81 11.19
N LEU A 88 3.62 7.33 11.81
CA LEU A 88 2.30 7.19 11.20
C LEU A 88 1.51 8.48 11.31
#